data_AF-A0A0P1AJL3-F1
#
_entry.id   AF-A0A0P1AJL3-F1
#
_cell.length_a   1.000
_cell.length_b   1.000
_cell.length_c   1.000
_cell.angle_alpha   90.00
_cell.angle_beta   90.00
_cell.angle_gamma   90.00
#
_symmetry.space_group_name_H-M   'P 1'
#
loop_
_entity.id
_entity.type
_entity.pdbx_description
1 polymer ?
#
loop_
_entity_poly.entity_id
_entity_poly.type
_entity_poly.pdbx_seq_one_letter_code
_entity_poly.pdbx_strand_id
1 'polypeptide(L)'
;MRSLFSFVLTIAFIVESVHGNDCSKFSLMKLAFSKNLAGCTSDTGLSLSTISALTTDQIKEICNSSCCMAFMDDIASANLGDCTIPGKNVSVQSDILDQVAILCRDNN
;
A
#
# COMPACT_ATOMS: atom_id res chain seq x y z
N MET A 1 32.65 -18.38 -50.39
CA MET A 1 32.03 -19.10 -49.25
C MET A 1 31.56 -18.06 -48.25
N ARG A 2 30.33 -18.25 -47.76
CA ARG A 2 29.62 -17.66 -46.59
C ARG A 2 30.31 -16.46 -45.91
N SER A 3 29.79 -15.24 -46.09
CA SER A 3 28.62 -14.70 -45.40
C SER A 3 28.91 -14.40 -43.92
N LEU A 4 29.17 -13.12 -43.64
CA LEU A 4 29.31 -12.55 -42.31
C LEU A 4 27.94 -11.99 -41.89
N PHE A 5 27.11 -12.82 -41.26
CA PHE A 5 25.89 -12.36 -40.62
C PHE A 5 26.26 -11.78 -39.24
N SER A 6 26.38 -10.45 -39.16
CA SER A 6 26.38 -9.73 -37.89
C SER A 6 24.98 -9.82 -37.28
N PHE A 7 24.78 -10.75 -36.35
CA PHE A 7 23.58 -10.81 -35.53
C PHE A 7 23.68 -9.75 -34.42
N VAL A 8 23.11 -8.57 -34.65
CA VAL A 8 22.85 -7.60 -33.60
C VAL A 8 21.67 -8.13 -32.78
N LEU A 9 21.97 -8.75 -31.63
CA LEU A 9 20.99 -9.13 -30.63
C LEU A 9 20.46 -7.87 -29.95
N THR A 10 19.39 -7.28 -30.49
CA THR A 10 18.60 -6.26 -29.78
C THR A 10 17.87 -6.93 -28.63
N ILE A 11 18.42 -6.80 -27.43
CA ILE A 11 17.75 -7.17 -26.18
C ILE A 11 16.59 -6.17 -26.00
N ALA A 12 15.35 -6.62 -26.23
CA ALA A 12 14.19 -5.88 -25.81
C ALA A 12 14.10 -5.99 -24.28
N PHE A 13 14.58 -4.96 -23.59
CA PHE A 13 14.22 -4.79 -22.18
C PHE A 13 12.72 -4.54 -22.14
N ILE A 14 11.96 -5.54 -21.67
CA ILE A 14 10.58 -5.33 -21.24
C ILE A 14 10.69 -4.38 -20.06
N VAL A 15 10.43 -3.10 -20.32
CA VAL A 15 10.11 -2.17 -19.25
C VAL A 15 8.77 -2.67 -18.74
N GLU A 16 8.78 -3.32 -17.57
CA GLU A 16 7.55 -3.46 -16.78
C GLU A 16 7.08 -2.04 -16.56
N SER A 17 6.08 -1.63 -17.34
CA SER A 17 5.36 -0.41 -17.07
C SER A 17 4.87 -0.55 -15.65
N VAL A 18 5.22 0.44 -14.82
CA VAL A 18 4.73 0.60 -13.45
C VAL A 18 3.24 0.95 -13.54
N HIS A 19 2.43 0.07 -14.12
CA HIS A 19 1.04 -0.04 -13.78
C HIS A 19 1.08 -0.69 -12.41
N GLY A 20 1.18 0.12 -11.36
CA GLY A 20 0.75 -0.32 -10.03
C GLY A 20 -0.62 -0.93 -10.26
N ASN A 21 -0.70 -2.26 -10.16
CA ASN A 21 -1.95 -2.94 -10.42
C ASN A 21 -2.96 -2.38 -9.41
N ASP A 22 -4.12 -1.95 -9.89
CA ASP A 22 -5.17 -1.44 -9.01
C ASP A 22 -5.47 -2.49 -7.93
N CYS A 23 -5.55 -2.05 -6.67
CA CYS A 23 -5.90 -2.95 -5.58
C CYS A 23 -7.26 -3.63 -5.84
N SER A 24 -7.34 -4.92 -5.52
CA SER A 24 -8.59 -5.67 -5.63
C SER A 24 -9.70 -4.97 -4.84
N LYS A 25 -10.72 -4.48 -5.55
CA LYS A 25 -11.90 -3.83 -4.94
C LYS A 25 -12.56 -4.72 -3.89
N PHE A 26 -12.54 -6.04 -4.08
CA PHE A 26 -13.09 -6.98 -3.12
C PHE A 26 -12.30 -6.99 -1.81
N SER A 27 -10.97 -7.00 -1.88
CA SER A 27 -10.10 -6.94 -0.71
C SER A 27 -10.21 -5.59 0.00
N LEU A 28 -10.24 -4.49 -0.75
CA LEU A 28 -10.48 -3.15 -0.19
C LEU A 28 -11.85 -3.06 0.51
N MET A 29 -12.89 -3.68 -0.06
CA MET A 29 -14.21 -3.72 0.54
C MET A 29 -14.21 -4.53 1.85
N LYS A 30 -13.50 -5.67 1.90
CA LYS A 30 -13.33 -6.41 3.17
C LYS A 30 -12.67 -5.56 4.25
N LEU A 31 -11.64 -4.79 3.89
CA LEU A 31 -10.96 -3.88 4.80
C LEU A 31 -11.90 -2.76 5.28
N ALA A 32 -12.74 -2.22 4.37
CA ALA A 32 -13.76 -1.22 4.69
C ALA A 32 -14.77 -1.68 5.74
N PHE A 33 -15.05 -2.99 5.79
CA PHE A 33 -15.96 -3.60 6.77
C PHE A 33 -15.24 -4.22 7.98
N SER A 34 -13.92 -4.05 8.10
CA SER A 34 -13.20 -4.56 9.26
C SER A 34 -13.63 -3.82 10.53
N LYS A 35 -13.85 -4.57 11.61
CA LYS A 35 -14.13 -3.99 12.93
C LYS A 35 -12.96 -3.11 13.42
N ASN A 36 -11.74 -3.44 13.00
CA ASN A 36 -10.53 -2.74 13.37
C ASN A 36 -10.47 -1.37 12.69
N LEU A 37 -10.89 -1.25 11.42
CA LEU A 37 -11.08 0.06 10.79
C LEU A 37 -12.12 0.89 11.55
N ALA A 38 -13.29 0.31 11.88
CA ALA A 38 -14.32 1.05 12.60
C ALA A 38 -13.84 1.58 13.96
N GLY A 39 -13.10 0.76 14.72
CA GLY A 39 -12.45 1.20 15.96
C GLY A 39 -11.39 2.28 15.70
N CYS A 40 -10.54 2.08 14.70
CA CYS A 40 -9.51 3.05 14.35
C CYS A 40 -10.09 4.40 13.89
N THR A 41 -11.18 4.39 13.11
CA THR A 41 -11.94 5.61 12.74
C THR A 41 -12.46 6.31 13.98
N SER A 42 -12.98 5.56 14.95
CA SER A 42 -13.46 6.13 16.21
C SER A 42 -12.33 6.77 17.02
N ASP A 43 -11.14 6.17 17.03
CA ASP A 43 -10.00 6.63 17.83
C ASP A 43 -9.26 7.81 17.19
N THR A 44 -9.13 7.83 15.86
CA THR A 44 -8.21 8.74 15.13
C THR A 44 -8.86 9.50 13.97
N GLY A 45 -10.11 9.16 13.61
CA GLY A 45 -10.73 9.66 12.37
C GLY A 45 -10.18 9.03 11.08
N LEU A 46 -9.33 7.99 11.17
CA LEU A 46 -8.83 7.28 9.99
C LEU A 46 -9.98 6.66 9.19
N SER A 47 -9.97 6.85 7.88
CA SER A 47 -10.90 6.23 6.94
C SER A 47 -10.17 5.90 5.64
N LEU A 48 -10.72 5.02 4.80
CA LEU A 48 -10.15 4.75 3.46
C LEU A 48 -10.08 6.01 2.58
N SER A 49 -10.90 7.02 2.85
CA SER A 49 -10.85 8.33 2.18
C SER A 49 -9.68 9.21 2.63
N THR A 50 -9.29 9.11 3.91
CA THR A 50 -8.22 9.92 4.52
C THR A 50 -6.87 9.20 4.54
N ILE A 51 -6.85 7.87 4.38
CA ILE A 51 -5.62 7.05 4.38
C ILE A 51 -4.61 7.50 3.31
N SER A 52 -5.11 8.10 2.22
CA SER A 52 -4.27 8.62 1.14
C SER A 52 -3.56 9.94 1.45
N ALA A 53 -3.86 10.55 2.60
CA ALA A 53 -3.39 11.88 2.99
C ALA A 53 -2.86 11.90 4.42
N LEU A 54 -2.34 10.76 4.90
CA LEU A 54 -1.84 10.64 6.26
C LEU A 54 -0.62 11.54 6.48
N THR A 55 -0.75 12.46 7.43
CA THR A 55 0.37 13.24 7.93
C THR A 55 1.15 12.43 8.96
N THR A 56 2.39 12.83 9.23
CA THR A 56 3.23 12.21 10.27
C THR A 56 2.52 12.18 11.63
N ASP A 57 1.79 13.25 12.00
CA ASP A 57 1.08 13.30 13.28
C ASP A 57 -0.13 12.37 13.32
N GLN A 58 -0.86 12.21 12.20
CA GLN A 58 -1.92 11.20 12.11
C GLN A 58 -1.35 9.78 12.19
N ILE A 59 -0.18 9.53 11.61
CA ILE A 59 0.49 8.23 11.75
C ILE A 59 0.85 7.97 13.21
N LYS A 60 1.31 8.97 13.97
CA LYS A 60 1.54 8.81 15.41
C LYS A 60 0.27 8.45 16.19
N GLU A 61 -0.86 9.06 15.87
CA GLU A 61 -2.15 8.69 16.48
C GLU A 61 -2.53 7.24 16.16
N ILE A 62 -2.31 6.81 14.91
CA ILE A 62 -2.49 5.41 14.48
C ILE A 62 -1.58 4.48 15.29
N CYS A 63 -0.30 4.82 15.48
CA CYS A 63 0.65 4.01 16.26
C CYS A 63 0.22 3.82 17.72
N ASN A 64 -0.49 4.79 18.29
CA ASN A 64 -0.95 4.77 19.67
C ASN A 64 -2.32 4.08 19.85
N SER A 65 -3.05 3.79 18.77
CA SER A 65 -4.32 3.05 18.84
C SER A 65 -4.11 1.58 18.52
N SER A 66 -4.48 0.71 19.47
CA SER A 66 -4.47 -0.74 19.26
C SER A 66 -5.43 -1.18 18.15
N CYS A 67 -6.55 -0.47 17.98
CA CYS A 67 -7.50 -0.74 16.89
C CYS A 67 -6.88 -0.42 15.53
N CYS A 68 -6.14 0.69 15.44
CA CYS A 68 -5.45 1.09 14.23
C CYS A 68 -4.30 0.15 13.86
N MET A 69 -3.49 -0.27 14.83
CA MET A 69 -2.45 -1.27 14.58
C MET A 69 -3.05 -2.61 14.13
N ALA A 70 -4.13 -3.06 14.75
CA ALA A 70 -4.85 -4.26 14.30
C ALA A 70 -5.44 -4.11 12.88
N PHE A 71 -5.83 -2.90 12.48
CA PHE A 71 -6.27 -2.63 11.11
C PHE A 71 -5.11 -2.69 10.11
N MET A 72 -3.92 -2.20 10.48
CA MET A 72 -2.73 -2.32 9.64
C MET A 72 -2.31 -3.78 9.46
N ASP A 73 -2.48 -4.61 10.49
CA ASP A 73 -2.29 -6.07 10.39
C ASP A 73 -3.33 -6.72 9.46
N ASP A 74 -4.60 -6.27 9.48
CA ASP A 74 -5.62 -6.73 8.53
C ASP A 74 -5.23 -6.40 7.08
N ILE A 75 -4.68 -5.19 6.84
CA ILE A 75 -4.20 -4.77 5.52
C ILE A 75 -3.04 -5.65 5.07
N ALA A 76 -2.03 -5.87 5.92
CA ALA A 76 -0.90 -6.73 5.62
C ALA A 76 -1.34 -8.18 5.33
N SER A 77 -2.29 -8.69 6.13
CA SER A 77 -2.85 -10.04 5.97
C SER A 77 -3.69 -10.21 4.71
N ALA A 78 -4.22 -9.12 4.16
CA ALA A 78 -4.94 -9.13 2.89
C ALA A 78 -4.03 -9.40 1.68
N ASN A 79 -2.69 -9.40 1.87
CA ASN A 79 -1.67 -9.74 0.87
C ASN A 79 -1.91 -9.03 -0.47
N LEU A 80 -2.21 -7.74 -0.37
CA LEU A 80 -2.55 -6.88 -1.51
C LEU A 80 -1.34 -6.59 -2.41
N GLY A 81 -0.12 -6.70 -1.87
CA GLY A 81 1.11 -6.22 -2.51
C GLY A 81 1.15 -4.69 -2.58
N ASP A 82 2.11 -4.16 -3.34
CA ASP A 82 2.19 -2.71 -3.58
C ASP A 82 1.24 -2.27 -4.70
N CYS A 83 -0.03 -2.57 -4.50
CA CYS A 83 -1.11 -2.14 -5.38
C CYS A 83 -1.52 -0.70 -5.08
N THR A 84 -2.01 0.01 -6.09
CA THR A 84 -2.50 1.38 -5.93
C THR A 84 -4.00 1.37 -5.62
N ILE A 85 -4.44 2.15 -4.62
CA ILE A 85 -5.86 2.26 -4.29
C ILE A 85 -6.60 2.95 -5.45
N PRO A 86 -7.63 2.34 -6.07
CA PRO A 86 -8.32 2.94 -7.22
C PRO A 86 -8.86 4.33 -6.93
N GLY A 87 -8.58 5.30 -7.81
CA GLY A 87 -8.99 6.69 -7.64
C GLY A 87 -8.15 7.49 -6.64
N LYS A 88 -7.08 6.89 -6.10
CA LYS A 88 -6.04 7.53 -5.30
C LYS A 88 -4.68 7.25 -5.96
N ASN A 89 -3.68 8.08 -5.69
CA ASN A 89 -2.31 7.85 -6.15
C ASN A 89 -1.45 7.42 -4.96
N VAL A 90 -1.94 6.40 -4.25
CA VAL A 90 -1.38 5.91 -2.99
C VAL A 90 -1.32 4.40 -3.04
N SER A 91 -0.14 3.86 -2.79
CA SER A 91 0.17 2.45 -2.83
C SER A 91 0.10 1.85 -1.44
N VAL A 92 -0.50 0.65 -1.32
CA VAL A 92 -0.83 0.09 -0.01
C VAL A 92 0.42 -0.32 0.78
N GLN A 93 1.41 -0.90 0.11
CA GLN A 93 2.61 -1.35 0.81
C GLN A 93 3.51 -0.16 1.13
N SER A 94 3.96 0.56 0.10
CA SER A 94 4.99 1.59 0.24
C SER A 94 4.51 2.88 0.90
N ASP A 95 3.30 3.36 0.59
CA ASP A 95 2.81 4.64 1.11
C ASP A 95 2.05 4.52 2.43
N ILE A 96 1.60 3.31 2.81
CA ILE A 96 0.83 3.08 4.04
C ILE A 96 1.59 2.17 4.99
N LEU A 97 1.76 0.88 4.67
CA LEU A 97 2.32 -0.10 5.60
C LEU A 97 3.76 0.22 5.99
N ASP A 98 4.61 0.55 5.01
CA ASP A 98 6.02 0.84 5.25
C ASP A 98 6.18 2.14 6.06
N GLN A 99 5.39 3.17 5.74
CA GLN A 99 5.41 4.45 6.46
C GLN A 99 4.94 4.30 7.91
N VAL A 100 3.88 3.53 8.15
CA VAL A 100 3.42 3.20 9.50
C VAL A 100 4.49 2.40 10.24
N ALA A 101 5.10 1.38 9.62
CA ALA A 101 6.14 0.58 10.25
C ALA A 101 7.38 1.41 10.64
N ILE A 102 7.81 2.33 9.77
CA ILE A 102 8.93 3.25 10.04
C ILE A 102 8.58 4.17 11.20
N LEU A 103 7.47 4.89 11.10
CA LEU A 103 7.13 5.93 12.06
C LEU A 103 6.67 5.37 13.41
N CYS A 104 5.98 4.23 13.46
CA CYS A 104 5.59 3.63 14.74
C CYS A 104 6.78 3.02 15.49
N ARG A 105 7.82 2.58 14.78
CA ARG A 105 9.07 2.14 15.41
C ARG A 105 9.84 3.30 16.04
N ASP A 106 9.80 4.47 15.42
CA ASP A 106 10.51 5.67 15.89
C ASP A 106 9.74 6.43 17.01
N ASN A 107 8.48 6.08 17.28
CA ASN A 107 7.66 6.65 18.37
C ASN A 107 7.58 5.75 19.63
N ASN A 108 8.40 4.71 19.71
CA ASN A 108 8.54 3.81 20.87
C ASN A 108 9.97 3.87 21.42
#